data_AF-A0A4R7EXG1-F1
#
_entry.id   AF-A0A4R7EXG1-F1
#
_cell.length_a   1.000
_cell.length_b   1.000
_cell.length_c   1.000
_cell.angle_alpha   90.00
_cell.angle_beta   90.00
_cell.angle_gamma   90.00
#
_symmetry.space_group_name_H-M   'P 1'
#
loop_
_entity.id
_entity.type
_entity.pdbx_description
1 polymer ?
#
loop_
_entity_poly.entity_id
_entity_poly.type
_entity_poly.pdbx_seq_one_letter_code
_entity_poly.pdbx_strand_id
1 'polypeptide(L)'
;MLNKFFKSVLCLIAIVLVSFSGNAQNGRQTAAADAAGALGGAGSAAGIINFLSLTPPGWLVLGGGALIGGVAGSLAVYESQPLIEKAPEYLANSLNTMDYVGAKHNEILVDYLKVNKSYTPDVFLEFSKKYDTNNKSVDIKFLSTQYSEMKNLKNYEDVVQYTLKQLPKDVDKKEFADFLRRIGKLEDLKVFISEVKRFENTLISNQSFSDGAIGQLSVYFSTLRYSAFLWNKK
;
A
#
# COMPACT_ATOMS: atom_id res chain seq x y z
N MET A 1 -32.58 50.75 -4.13
CA MET A 1 -31.30 50.59 -3.43
C MET A 1 -31.20 49.19 -2.77
N LEU A 2 -31.54 48.13 -3.51
CA LEU A 2 -31.72 46.77 -2.97
C LEU A 2 -30.98 45.68 -3.80
N ASN A 3 -30.04 46.07 -4.66
CA ASN A 3 -29.44 45.17 -5.66
C ASN A 3 -27.92 44.99 -5.54
N LYS A 4 -27.26 45.65 -4.59
CA LYS A 4 -25.82 45.48 -4.32
C LYS A 4 -25.51 44.64 -3.08
N PHE A 5 -26.45 44.52 -2.14
CA PHE A 5 -26.25 43.71 -0.93
C PHE A 5 -26.43 42.20 -1.17
N PHE A 6 -27.29 41.81 -2.14
CA PHE A 6 -27.53 40.39 -2.45
C PHE A 6 -26.39 39.71 -3.23
N LYS A 7 -25.58 40.47 -3.98
CA LYS A 7 -24.42 39.91 -4.69
C LYS A 7 -23.23 39.62 -3.77
N SER A 8 -23.07 40.38 -2.68
CA SER A 8 -21.98 40.17 -1.74
C SER A 8 -22.23 39.00 -0.77
N VAL A 9 -23.49 38.65 -0.51
CA VAL A 9 -23.85 37.49 0.32
C VAL A 9 -23.80 36.18 -0.48
N LEU A 10 -24.12 36.20 -1.79
CA LEU A 10 -23.94 35.00 -2.63
C LEU A 10 -22.47 34.64 -2.90
N CYS A 11 -21.55 35.61 -2.90
CA CYS A 11 -20.11 35.32 -3.00
C CYS A 11 -19.51 34.75 -1.72
N LEU A 12 -20.11 34.97 -0.54
CA LEU A 12 -19.65 34.34 0.70
C LEU A 12 -20.20 32.91 0.90
N ILE A 13 -21.33 32.58 0.29
CA ILE A 13 -21.85 31.19 0.29
C ILE A 13 -21.18 30.33 -0.80
N ALA A 14 -20.65 30.95 -1.86
CA ALA A 14 -19.87 30.27 -2.88
C ALA A 14 -18.39 29.98 -2.49
N ILE A 15 -17.88 30.56 -1.40
CA ILE A 15 -16.52 30.30 -0.89
C ILE A 15 -16.53 29.31 0.30
N VAL A 16 -17.70 28.96 0.83
CA VAL A 16 -17.85 27.97 1.91
C VAL A 16 -18.32 26.59 1.39
N LEU A 17 -18.63 26.47 0.10
CA LEU A 17 -19.04 25.20 -0.54
C LEU A 17 -17.95 24.51 -1.39
N VAL A 18 -16.68 24.90 -1.26
CA VAL A 18 -15.53 24.08 -1.73
C VAL A 18 -14.93 23.23 -0.59
N SER A 19 -15.53 23.25 0.61
CA SER A 19 -15.02 22.53 1.78
C SER A 19 -15.79 21.25 2.13
N PHE A 20 -16.69 20.78 1.26
CA PHE A 20 -17.40 19.52 1.46
C PHE A 20 -17.61 18.76 0.13
N SER A 21 -16.53 18.43 -0.56
CA SER A 21 -16.38 17.04 -0.99
C SER A 21 -15.58 16.37 0.12
N GLY A 22 -16.21 15.50 0.89
CA GLY A 22 -15.51 14.68 1.88
C GLY A 22 -14.27 14.07 1.23
N ASN A 23 -13.20 13.97 2.02
CA ASN A 23 -11.99 13.22 1.72
C ASN A 23 -12.37 11.83 1.20
N ALA A 24 -12.66 11.68 -0.08
CA ALA A 24 -12.71 10.40 -0.73
C ALA A 24 -11.25 10.03 -0.92
N GLN A 25 -10.70 9.22 -0.01
CA GLN A 25 -9.40 8.61 -0.23
C GLN A 25 -9.52 7.80 -1.52
N ASN A 26 -8.84 8.28 -2.57
CA ASN A 26 -8.92 7.63 -3.88
C ASN A 26 -8.28 6.24 -3.77
N GLY A 27 -8.73 5.28 -4.59
CA GLY A 27 -8.18 3.92 -4.56
C GLY A 27 -6.65 3.84 -4.73
N ARG A 28 -6.00 4.89 -5.26
CA ARG A 28 -4.53 4.97 -5.34
C ARG A 28 -3.88 5.28 -3.99
N GLN A 29 -4.55 6.05 -3.12
CA GLN A 29 -4.11 6.26 -1.75
C GLN A 29 -4.13 4.95 -0.98
N THR A 30 -5.22 4.18 -1.09
CA THR A 30 -5.31 2.86 -0.48
C THR A 30 -4.24 1.93 -1.06
N ALA A 31 -4.08 1.88 -2.39
CA ALA A 31 -3.02 1.07 -3.01
C ALA A 31 -1.59 1.45 -2.59
N ALA A 32 -1.32 2.74 -2.38
CA ALA A 32 -0.04 3.19 -1.88
C ALA A 32 0.16 2.84 -0.39
N ALA A 33 -0.91 2.88 0.42
CA ALA A 33 -0.86 2.49 1.82
C ALA A 33 -0.67 0.97 1.97
N ASP A 34 -1.32 0.17 1.14
CA ASP A 34 -1.10 -1.28 1.02
C ASP A 34 0.38 -1.59 0.79
N ALA A 35 0.97 -0.94 -0.23
CA ALA A 35 2.36 -1.13 -0.57
C ALA A 35 3.28 -0.70 0.58
N ALA A 36 2.98 0.44 1.22
CA ALA A 36 3.76 0.94 2.35
C ALA A 36 3.68 0.02 3.59
N GLY A 37 2.52 -0.57 3.85
CA GLY A 37 2.35 -1.58 4.90
C GLY A 37 3.05 -2.88 4.58
N ALA A 38 3.02 -3.30 3.32
CA ALA A 38 3.79 -4.46 2.88
C ALA A 38 5.29 -4.25 3.07
N LEU A 39 5.78 -3.04 2.80
CA LEU A 39 7.17 -2.65 3.04
C LEU A 39 7.53 -2.67 4.53
N GLY A 40 6.70 -2.08 5.41
CA GLY A 40 6.90 -2.10 6.86
C GLY A 40 6.86 -3.54 7.44
N GLY A 41 5.95 -4.37 6.93
CA GLY A 41 5.84 -5.79 7.29
C GLY A 41 7.04 -6.62 6.82
N ALA A 42 7.50 -6.43 5.58
CA ALA A 42 8.70 -7.06 5.05
C ALA A 42 9.94 -6.66 5.87
N GLY A 43 10.09 -5.37 6.19
CA GLY A 43 11.20 -4.84 6.99
C GLY A 43 11.24 -5.40 8.41
N SER A 44 10.08 -5.56 9.03
CA SER A 44 9.96 -6.15 10.38
C SER A 44 10.33 -7.64 10.39
N ALA A 45 9.86 -8.40 9.39
CA ALA A 45 10.20 -9.81 9.22
C ALA A 45 11.69 -10.03 8.88
N ALA A 46 12.28 -9.11 8.11
CA ALA A 46 13.70 -9.09 7.77
C ALA A 46 14.63 -8.91 8.99
N GLY A 47 14.15 -8.28 10.07
CA GLY A 47 14.92 -8.14 11.31
C GLY A 47 15.02 -9.44 12.13
N ILE A 48 14.14 -10.41 11.86
CA ILE A 48 14.06 -11.69 12.59
C ILE A 48 14.93 -12.76 11.93
N ILE A 49 15.03 -12.74 10.59
CA ILE A 49 15.93 -13.61 9.84
C ILE A 49 17.21 -12.84 9.58
N ASN A 50 18.38 -13.36 10.00
CA ASN A 50 19.66 -12.80 9.57
C ASN A 50 19.66 -12.71 8.03
N PHE A 51 19.56 -11.49 7.54
CA PHE A 51 19.18 -11.06 6.19
C PHE A 51 20.04 -11.64 5.04
N LEU A 52 21.14 -12.33 5.39
CA LEU A 52 22.14 -12.88 4.47
C LEU A 52 21.83 -14.30 3.97
N SER A 53 20.68 -14.89 4.30
CA SER A 53 20.27 -16.20 3.76
C SER A 53 18.83 -16.17 3.23
N LEU A 54 18.60 -15.39 2.18
CA LEU A 54 17.36 -15.42 1.37
C LEU A 54 17.24 -16.71 0.56
N THR A 55 17.15 -17.81 1.29
CA THR A 55 16.67 -19.09 0.80
C THR A 55 15.16 -19.00 0.52
N PRO A 56 14.57 -19.90 -0.27
CA PRO A 56 13.11 -19.92 -0.47
C PRO A 56 12.29 -19.86 0.84
N PRO A 57 12.72 -20.50 1.95
CA PRO A 57 12.11 -20.28 3.28
C PRO A 57 12.16 -18.82 3.78
N GLY A 58 13.24 -18.08 3.54
CA GLY A 58 13.35 -16.66 3.90
C GLY A 58 12.37 -15.77 3.12
N TRP A 59 12.11 -16.12 1.86
CA TRP A 59 11.09 -15.44 1.04
C TRP A 59 9.68 -15.66 1.58
N LEU A 60 9.38 -16.84 2.11
CA LEU A 60 8.09 -17.11 2.74
C LEU A 60 7.86 -16.24 3.98
N VAL A 61 8.89 -15.97 4.78
CA VAL A 61 8.78 -15.14 5.98
C VAL A 61 8.70 -13.65 5.63
N LEU A 62 9.53 -13.17 4.70
CA LEU A 62 9.42 -11.79 4.18
C LEU A 62 8.06 -11.53 3.54
N GLY A 63 7.64 -12.44 2.65
CA GLY A 63 6.34 -12.39 2.00
C GLY A 63 5.21 -12.45 3.01
N GLY A 64 5.28 -13.31 4.03
CA GLY A 64 4.28 -13.40 5.10
C GLY A 64 4.12 -12.10 5.87
N GLY A 65 5.23 -11.51 6.36
CA GLY A 65 5.20 -10.22 7.06
C GLY A 65 4.62 -9.11 6.19
N ALA A 66 4.96 -9.11 4.90
CA ALA A 66 4.46 -8.13 3.96
C ALA A 66 3.00 -8.29 3.56
N LEU A 67 2.51 -9.53 3.41
CA LEU A 67 1.09 -9.81 3.18
C LEU A 67 0.27 -9.21 4.31
N ILE A 68 0.67 -9.49 5.55
CA ILE A 68 -0.05 -9.07 6.74
C ILE A 68 0.08 -7.56 6.96
N GLY A 69 1.27 -7.00 6.82
CA GLY A 69 1.49 -5.56 6.89
C GLY A 69 0.73 -4.80 5.80
N GLY A 70 0.69 -5.33 4.57
CA GLY A 70 -0.03 -4.74 3.45
C GLY A 70 -1.53 -4.71 3.68
N VAL A 71 -2.12 -5.85 4.04
CA VAL A 71 -3.56 -5.94 4.35
C VAL A 71 -3.93 -5.07 5.57
N ALA A 72 -3.10 -5.03 6.61
CA ALA A 72 -3.31 -4.14 7.74
C ALA A 72 -3.29 -2.67 7.31
N GLY A 73 -2.39 -2.31 6.38
CA GLY A 73 -2.34 -0.98 5.78
C GLY A 73 -3.59 -0.64 5.00
N SER A 74 -4.07 -1.57 4.17
CA SER A 74 -5.34 -1.41 3.46
C SER A 74 -6.47 -1.12 4.41
N LEU A 75 -6.64 -1.95 5.42
CA LEU A 75 -7.78 -1.90 6.33
C LEU A 75 -7.75 -0.66 7.23
N ALA A 76 -6.55 -0.12 7.50
CA ALA A 76 -6.38 1.12 8.25
C ALA A 76 -6.82 2.37 7.47
N VAL A 77 -6.71 2.36 6.13
CA VAL A 77 -7.15 3.46 5.24
C VAL A 77 -8.30 3.03 4.33
N TYR A 78 -8.99 1.94 4.69
CA TYR A 78 -10.07 1.38 3.89
C TYR A 78 -11.29 2.27 3.99
N GLU A 79 -11.70 2.79 2.84
CA GLU A 79 -13.06 3.28 2.63
C GLU A 79 -13.84 2.16 1.96
N SER A 80 -15.13 2.00 2.28
CA SER A 80 -16.02 0.92 1.87
C SER A 80 -16.22 0.75 0.34
N GLN A 81 -15.15 0.48 -0.38
CA GLN A 81 -15.06 0.43 -1.82
C GLN A 81 -15.24 -1.00 -2.32
N PRO A 82 -16.01 -1.20 -3.40
CA PRO A 82 -16.17 -2.51 -3.98
C PRO A 82 -14.87 -2.98 -4.64
N LEU A 83 -14.43 -4.17 -4.28
CA LEU A 83 -13.16 -4.79 -4.68
C LEU A 83 -13.27 -5.57 -5.99
N ILE A 84 -12.13 -5.78 -6.66
CA ILE A 84 -11.99 -6.74 -7.76
C ILE A 84 -11.31 -8.02 -7.25
N GLU A 85 -12.01 -9.16 -7.33
CA GLU A 85 -11.57 -10.39 -6.65
C GLU A 85 -10.37 -11.10 -7.30
N LYS A 86 -10.14 -10.92 -8.60
CA LYS A 86 -9.09 -11.64 -9.33
C LYS A 86 -8.17 -10.70 -10.10
N ALA A 87 -6.89 -10.75 -9.74
CA ALA A 87 -5.84 -10.00 -10.39
C ALA A 87 -5.48 -10.57 -11.78
N PRO A 88 -5.38 -9.74 -12.83
CA PRO A 88 -4.97 -10.16 -14.16
C PRO A 88 -3.45 -10.34 -14.28
N GLU A 89 -3.05 -11.20 -15.21
CA GLU A 89 -1.63 -11.54 -15.43
C GLU A 89 -0.77 -10.35 -15.86
N TYR A 90 -1.34 -9.34 -16.52
CA TYR A 90 -0.57 -8.17 -16.98
C TYR A 90 0.01 -7.34 -15.83
N LEU A 91 -0.39 -7.59 -14.58
CA LEU A 91 0.19 -6.94 -13.40
C LEU A 91 1.56 -7.53 -13.04
N ALA A 92 1.81 -8.79 -13.40
CA ALA A 92 3.08 -9.46 -13.10
C ALA A 92 4.24 -8.82 -13.87
N ASN A 93 5.37 -8.62 -13.20
CA ASN A 93 6.65 -8.22 -13.74
C ASN A 93 7.60 -9.42 -13.77
N SER A 94 8.09 -9.78 -14.94
CA SER A 94 9.00 -10.92 -15.11
C SER A 94 10.32 -10.81 -14.34
N LEU A 95 10.72 -9.59 -13.93
CA LEU A 95 11.91 -9.37 -13.10
C LEU A 95 11.62 -9.42 -11.60
N ASN A 96 10.35 -9.46 -11.20
CA ASN A 96 9.94 -9.51 -9.79
C ASN A 96 9.54 -10.94 -9.41
N THR A 97 10.37 -11.60 -8.61
CA THR A 97 10.13 -12.97 -8.13
C THR A 97 9.06 -13.05 -7.02
N MET A 98 8.57 -11.91 -6.54
CA MET A 98 7.63 -11.76 -5.42
C MET A 98 6.23 -11.30 -5.86
N ASP A 99 5.88 -11.39 -7.14
CA ASP A 99 4.52 -11.06 -7.61
C ASP A 99 3.41 -11.89 -6.96
N TYR A 100 3.75 -13.10 -6.50
CA TYR A 100 2.81 -13.91 -5.73
C TYR A 100 2.34 -13.21 -4.45
N VAL A 101 3.14 -12.29 -3.87
CA VAL A 101 2.79 -11.54 -2.66
C VAL A 101 1.65 -10.55 -2.94
N GLY A 102 1.74 -9.74 -3.99
CA GLY A 102 0.66 -8.83 -4.38
C GLY A 102 -0.63 -9.59 -4.73
N ALA A 103 -0.51 -10.72 -5.44
CA ALA A 103 -1.65 -11.57 -5.75
C ALA A 103 -2.32 -12.13 -4.48
N LYS A 104 -1.54 -12.64 -3.53
CA LYS A 104 -2.04 -13.20 -2.27
C LYS A 104 -2.56 -12.14 -1.31
N HIS A 105 -1.98 -10.94 -1.31
CA HIS A 105 -2.52 -9.81 -0.58
C HIS A 105 -3.97 -9.55 -0.99
N ASN A 106 -4.24 -9.43 -2.30
CA ASN A 106 -5.59 -9.17 -2.79
C ASN A 106 -6.59 -10.25 -2.33
N GLU A 107 -6.19 -11.52 -2.42
CA GLU A 107 -7.01 -12.65 -1.95
C GLU A 107 -7.35 -12.55 -0.46
N ILE A 108 -6.35 -12.33 0.40
CA ILE A 108 -6.52 -12.23 1.85
C ILE A 108 -7.43 -11.05 2.21
N LEU A 109 -7.23 -9.90 1.56
CA LEU A 109 -8.02 -8.70 1.81
C LEU A 109 -9.49 -8.88 1.40
N VAL A 110 -9.74 -9.45 0.22
CA VAL A 110 -11.09 -9.79 -0.26
C VAL A 110 -11.76 -10.77 0.71
N ASP A 111 -11.06 -11.82 1.12
CA ASP A 111 -11.58 -12.82 2.04
C ASP A 111 -11.89 -12.21 3.42
N TYR A 112 -11.08 -11.26 3.89
CA TYR A 112 -11.32 -10.56 5.16
C TYR A 112 -12.61 -9.75 5.09
N LEU A 113 -12.75 -8.94 4.05
CA LEU A 113 -13.88 -8.04 3.87
C LEU A 113 -15.19 -8.78 3.55
N LYS A 114 -15.13 -10.04 3.09
CA LYS A 114 -16.30 -10.92 2.93
C LYS A 114 -16.88 -11.39 4.27
N VAL A 115 -16.04 -11.63 5.27
CA VAL A 115 -16.47 -12.25 6.54
C VAL A 115 -16.51 -11.27 7.72
N ASN A 116 -15.73 -10.19 7.66
CA ASN A 116 -15.64 -9.17 8.71
C ASN A 116 -16.17 -7.82 8.22
N LYS A 117 -16.95 -7.15 9.07
CA LYS A 117 -17.53 -5.83 8.77
C LYS A 117 -16.71 -4.66 9.29
N SER A 118 -15.77 -4.90 10.20
CA SER A 118 -14.96 -3.87 10.86
C SER A 118 -13.56 -4.38 11.13
N TYR A 119 -12.57 -3.51 10.93
CA TYR A 119 -11.19 -3.80 11.24
C TYR A 119 -10.82 -3.43 12.68
N THR A 120 -10.24 -4.38 13.39
CA THR A 120 -9.36 -4.13 14.54
C THR A 120 -8.13 -5.02 14.42
N PRO A 121 -6.97 -4.61 15.00
CA PRO A 121 -5.78 -5.46 15.01
C PRO A 121 -6.04 -6.88 15.52
N ASP A 122 -6.85 -7.05 16.57
CA ASP A 122 -7.17 -8.36 17.15
C ASP A 122 -8.00 -9.24 16.21
N VAL A 123 -9.06 -8.68 15.62
CA VAL A 123 -9.92 -9.42 14.68
C VAL A 123 -9.13 -9.82 13.44
N PHE A 124 -8.25 -8.94 12.96
CA PHE A 124 -7.40 -9.28 11.82
C PHE A 124 -6.33 -10.30 12.17
N LEU A 125 -5.70 -10.20 13.34
CA LEU A 125 -4.75 -11.21 13.82
C LEU A 125 -5.41 -12.59 13.92
N GLU A 126 -6.64 -12.66 14.43
CA GLU A 126 -7.36 -13.92 14.53
C GLU A 126 -7.70 -14.48 13.15
N PHE A 127 -8.16 -13.62 12.22
CA PHE A 127 -8.40 -14.01 10.84
C PHE A 127 -7.11 -14.45 10.14
N SER A 128 -5.99 -13.76 10.34
CA SER A 128 -4.73 -14.02 9.63
C SER A 128 -4.11 -15.36 9.99
N LYS A 129 -4.44 -15.94 11.15
CA LYS A 129 -3.97 -17.27 11.58
C LYS A 129 -4.31 -18.39 10.59
N LYS A 130 -5.36 -18.25 9.75
CA LYS A 130 -5.65 -19.24 8.70
C LYS A 130 -4.67 -19.21 7.53
N TYR A 131 -3.95 -18.09 7.37
CA TYR A 131 -2.92 -17.89 6.33
C TYR A 131 -1.50 -17.90 6.91
N ASP A 132 -1.35 -17.64 8.21
CA ASP A 132 -0.06 -17.69 8.91
C ASP A 132 0.26 -19.11 9.37
N THR A 133 0.84 -19.90 8.45
CA THR A 133 1.27 -21.27 8.76
C THR A 133 2.54 -21.33 9.62
N ASN A 134 3.22 -20.21 9.89
CA ASN A 134 4.57 -20.21 10.49
C ASN A 134 4.72 -19.38 11.76
N ASN A 135 3.70 -18.61 12.18
CA ASN A 135 3.49 -18.08 13.54
C ASN A 135 4.68 -17.26 14.13
N LYS A 136 5.51 -16.64 13.28
CA LYS A 136 6.85 -16.16 13.70
C LYS A 136 7.18 -14.70 13.41
N SER A 137 6.28 -13.91 12.81
CA SER A 137 6.62 -12.53 12.41
C SER A 137 5.53 -11.48 12.65
N VAL A 138 4.33 -11.88 13.04
CA VAL A 138 3.21 -10.97 13.24
C VAL A 138 2.65 -11.16 14.65
N ASP A 139 2.82 -10.15 15.49
CA ASP A 139 2.14 -10.06 16.76
C ASP A 139 1.14 -8.90 16.76
N ILE A 140 0.29 -8.88 17.79
CA ILE A 140 -0.73 -7.85 17.95
C ILE A 140 -0.12 -6.44 18.08
N LYS A 141 1.10 -6.34 18.61
CA LYS A 141 1.79 -5.07 18.83
C LYS A 141 2.20 -4.45 17.50
N PHE A 142 2.74 -5.26 16.58
CA PHE A 142 3.06 -4.86 15.22
C PHE A 142 1.80 -4.37 14.49
N LEU A 143 0.73 -5.16 14.47
CA LEU A 143 -0.54 -4.79 13.82
C LEU A 143 -1.15 -3.52 14.41
N SER A 144 -1.11 -3.37 15.74
CA SER A 144 -1.61 -2.17 16.42
C SER A 144 -0.80 -0.93 16.06
N THR A 145 0.53 -1.07 15.93
CA THR A 145 1.42 0.01 15.53
C THR A 145 1.12 0.45 14.09
N GLN A 146 1.09 -0.51 13.15
CA GLN A 146 0.75 -0.25 11.75
C GLN A 146 -0.62 0.44 11.64
N TYR A 147 -1.65 -0.11 12.28
CA TYR A 147 -2.98 0.49 12.30
C TYR A 147 -2.95 1.92 12.83
N SER A 148 -2.27 2.17 13.95
CA SER A 148 -2.20 3.50 14.56
C SER A 148 -1.46 4.51 13.69
N GLU A 149 -0.40 4.11 13.01
CA GLU A 149 0.35 4.97 12.09
C GLU A 149 -0.47 5.28 10.83
N MET A 150 -1.14 4.28 10.27
CA MET A 150 -1.83 4.40 8.98
C MET A 150 -3.21 5.02 9.07
N LYS A 151 -3.99 4.76 10.12
CA LYS A 151 -5.34 5.36 10.29
C LYS A 151 -5.32 6.90 10.31
N ASN A 152 -4.16 7.48 10.61
CA ASN A 152 -3.96 8.92 10.69
C ASN A 152 -3.52 9.54 9.36
N LEU A 153 -3.26 8.73 8.33
CA LEU A 153 -2.88 9.20 7.00
C LEU A 153 -4.15 9.72 6.30
N LYS A 154 -4.27 11.04 6.19
CA LYS A 154 -5.48 11.71 5.69
C LYS A 154 -5.45 11.88 4.19
N ASN A 155 -4.27 12.03 3.62
CA ASN A 155 -4.08 12.33 2.20
C ASN A 155 -2.93 11.51 1.60
N TYR A 156 -2.80 11.58 0.27
CA TYR A 156 -1.77 10.85 -0.48
C TYR A 156 -0.34 11.22 -0.06
N GLU A 157 -0.06 12.48 0.26
CA GLU A 157 1.29 12.90 0.67
C GLU A 157 1.65 12.30 2.04
N ASP A 158 0.70 12.15 2.96
CA ASP A 158 0.94 11.44 4.23
C ASP A 158 1.42 10.00 3.96
N VAL A 159 0.81 9.30 2.99
CA VAL A 159 1.20 7.94 2.57
C VAL A 159 2.59 7.94 1.91
N VAL A 160 2.91 8.94 1.09
CA VAL A 160 4.25 9.12 0.52
C VAL A 160 5.27 9.25 1.64
N GLN A 161 5.07 10.16 2.58
CA GLN A 161 5.99 10.38 3.70
C GLN A 161 6.13 9.13 4.58
N TYR A 162 5.05 8.38 4.78
CA TYR A 162 5.10 7.10 5.47
C TYR A 162 5.96 6.09 4.71
N THR A 163 5.75 5.92 3.41
CA THR A 163 6.53 5.00 2.57
C THR A 163 8.02 5.33 2.64
N LEU A 164 8.39 6.61 2.52
CA LEU A 164 9.79 7.05 2.58
C LEU A 164 10.49 6.75 3.92
N LYS A 165 9.73 6.60 5.01
CA LYS A 165 10.26 6.19 6.32
C LYS A 165 10.53 4.68 6.37
N GLN A 166 9.75 3.88 5.65
CA GLN A 166 9.86 2.42 5.61
C GLN A 166 10.87 1.91 4.57
N LEU A 167 11.33 2.78 3.65
CA LEU A 167 12.30 2.40 2.62
C LEU A 167 13.62 1.88 3.22
N PRO A 168 14.27 0.90 2.56
CA PRO A 168 15.64 0.54 2.85
C PRO A 168 16.57 1.77 2.85
N LYS A 169 17.59 1.76 3.71
CA LYS A 169 18.45 2.94 3.95
C LYS A 169 19.24 3.38 2.71
N ASP A 170 19.51 2.43 1.81
CA ASP A 170 20.26 2.57 0.57
C ASP A 170 19.44 3.14 -0.59
N VAL A 171 18.12 3.27 -0.45
CA VAL A 171 17.25 3.81 -1.50
C VAL A 171 17.26 5.34 -1.48
N ASP A 172 17.45 5.97 -2.64
CA ASP A 172 17.31 7.41 -2.81
C ASP A 172 15.85 7.85 -2.55
N LYS A 173 15.63 8.45 -1.39
CA LYS A 173 14.31 8.91 -0.96
C LYS A 173 13.74 10.02 -1.85
N LYS A 174 14.59 10.85 -2.46
CA LYS A 174 14.13 11.94 -3.33
C LYS A 174 13.62 11.36 -4.64
N GLU A 175 14.40 10.48 -5.27
CA GLU A 175 13.97 9.81 -6.50
C GLU A 175 12.68 9.01 -6.27
N PHE A 176 12.59 8.28 -5.16
CA PHE A 176 11.40 7.51 -4.81
C PHE A 176 10.19 8.42 -4.54
N ALA A 177 10.37 9.55 -3.85
CA ALA A 177 9.28 10.51 -3.63
C ALA A 177 8.75 11.09 -4.94
N ASP A 178 9.65 11.45 -5.86
CA ASP A 178 9.29 11.97 -7.18
C ASP A 178 8.55 10.92 -8.01
N PHE A 179 8.97 9.65 -7.91
CA PHE A 179 8.23 8.53 -8.48
C PHE A 179 6.81 8.42 -7.91
N LEU A 180 6.64 8.39 -6.58
CA LEU A 180 5.33 8.27 -5.95
C LEU A 180 4.40 9.41 -6.34
N ARG A 181 4.88 10.65 -6.29
CA ARG A 181 4.08 11.82 -6.71
C ARG A 181 3.74 11.80 -8.19
N ARG A 182 4.58 11.21 -9.04
CA ARG A 182 4.29 11.01 -10.47
C ARG A 182 3.18 9.99 -10.66
N ILE A 183 3.28 8.80 -10.06
CA ILE A 183 2.26 7.76 -10.23
C ILE A 183 0.92 8.12 -9.57
N GLY A 184 0.94 8.91 -8.48
CA GLY A 184 -0.27 9.39 -7.80
C GLY A 184 -1.16 10.28 -8.67
N LYS A 185 -0.63 10.82 -9.77
CA LYS A 185 -1.35 11.65 -10.76
C LYS A 185 -1.86 10.84 -11.97
N LEU A 186 -1.50 9.56 -12.09
CA LEU A 186 -1.88 8.73 -13.22
C LEU A 186 -3.29 8.18 -13.02
N GLU A 187 -4.19 8.44 -13.96
CA GLU A 187 -5.59 7.96 -13.93
C GLU A 187 -5.79 6.65 -14.68
N ASP A 188 -5.03 6.44 -15.75
CA ASP A 188 -5.11 5.20 -16.51
C ASP A 188 -4.31 4.10 -15.81
N LEU A 189 -4.98 3.00 -15.45
CA LEU A 189 -4.36 1.87 -14.77
C LEU A 189 -3.22 1.25 -15.59
N LYS A 190 -3.34 1.13 -16.92
CA LYS A 190 -2.27 0.53 -17.72
C LYS A 190 -1.04 1.42 -17.74
N VAL A 191 -1.23 2.75 -17.84
CA VAL A 191 -0.14 3.73 -17.73
C VAL A 191 0.49 3.66 -16.34
N PHE A 192 -0.30 3.63 -15.27
CA PHE A 192 0.20 3.44 -13.90
C PHE A 192 1.07 2.19 -13.77
N ILE A 193 0.56 1.03 -14.18
CA ILE A 193 1.28 -0.25 -14.08
C ILE A 193 2.57 -0.23 -14.91
N SER A 194 2.53 0.35 -16.12
CA SER A 194 3.72 0.51 -16.96
C SER A 194 4.79 1.36 -16.28
N GLU A 195 4.40 2.48 -15.67
CA GLU A 195 5.35 3.36 -14.97
C GLU A 195 5.93 2.73 -13.70
N VAL A 196 5.11 2.00 -12.93
CA VAL A 196 5.60 1.24 -11.77
C VAL A 196 6.63 0.19 -12.19
N LYS A 197 6.33 -0.62 -13.21
CA LYS A 197 7.27 -1.64 -13.72
C LYS A 197 8.55 -1.03 -14.26
N ARG A 198 8.45 0.09 -15.00
CA ARG A 198 9.61 0.80 -15.54
C ARG A 198 10.53 1.28 -14.41
N PHE A 199 9.96 1.92 -13.39
CA PHE A 199 10.72 2.42 -12.25
C PHE A 199 11.33 1.28 -11.44
N GLU A 200 10.54 0.27 -11.10
CA GLU A 200 11.02 -0.94 -10.42
C GLU A 200 12.19 -1.59 -11.14
N ASN A 201 12.05 -1.83 -12.46
CA ASN A 201 13.10 -2.45 -13.26
C ASN A 201 14.36 -1.61 -13.25
N THR A 202 14.24 -0.30 -13.41
CA THR A 202 15.37 0.63 -13.39
C THR A 202 16.05 0.66 -12.02
N LEU A 203 15.26 0.70 -10.95
CA LEU A 203 15.75 0.76 -9.58
C LEU A 203 16.48 -0.53 -9.20
N ILE A 204 15.92 -1.69 -9.52
CA ILE A 204 16.49 -3.01 -9.23
C ILE A 204 17.68 -3.32 -10.15
N SER A 205 17.66 -2.90 -11.43
CA SER A 205 18.74 -3.20 -12.37
C SER A 205 19.99 -2.34 -12.20
N ASN A 206 19.85 -1.11 -11.67
CA ASN A 206 20.92 -0.10 -11.73
C ASN A 206 21.66 0.12 -10.41
N GLN A 207 21.29 -0.57 -9.32
CA GLN A 207 21.88 -0.30 -8.01
C GLN A 207 22.39 -1.56 -7.32
N SER A 208 23.53 -1.40 -6.63
CA SER A 208 24.16 -2.42 -5.78
C SER A 208 23.40 -2.56 -4.45
N PHE A 209 22.10 -2.82 -4.52
CA PHE A 209 21.30 -3.09 -3.34
C PHE A 209 21.63 -4.45 -2.76
N SER A 210 21.44 -4.56 -1.46
CA SER A 210 21.46 -5.85 -0.79
C SER A 210 20.25 -6.69 -1.20
N ASP A 211 20.40 -8.03 -1.23
CA ASP A 211 19.34 -8.94 -1.67
C ASP A 211 18.01 -8.74 -0.93
N GLY A 212 18.05 -8.41 0.36
CA GLY A 212 16.82 -8.16 1.09
C GLY A 212 16.25 -6.75 0.91
N ALA A 213 17.04 -5.76 0.48
CA ALA A 213 16.50 -4.48 0.02
C ALA A 213 15.77 -4.70 -1.32
N ILE A 214 16.35 -5.51 -2.21
CA ILE A 214 15.70 -5.97 -3.44
C ILE A 214 14.41 -6.74 -3.11
N GLY A 215 14.43 -7.66 -2.13
CA GLY A 215 13.26 -8.39 -1.68
C GLY A 215 12.15 -7.49 -1.14
N GLN A 216 12.49 -6.54 -0.26
CA GLN A 216 11.53 -5.56 0.29
C GLN A 216 10.92 -4.67 -0.80
N LEU A 217 11.75 -4.17 -1.73
CA LEU A 217 11.28 -3.36 -2.85
C LEU A 217 10.41 -4.16 -3.82
N SER A 218 10.81 -5.39 -4.14
CA SER A 218 10.03 -6.30 -5.00
C SER A 218 8.64 -6.54 -4.41
N VAL A 219 8.56 -6.77 -3.10
CA VAL A 219 7.29 -6.93 -2.41
C VAL A 219 6.48 -5.64 -2.41
N TYR A 220 7.10 -4.49 -2.14
CA TYR A 220 6.45 -3.18 -2.22
C TYR A 220 5.80 -2.96 -3.59
N PHE A 221 6.56 -3.15 -4.68
CA PHE A 221 6.08 -2.90 -6.03
C PHE A 221 5.04 -3.93 -6.49
N SER A 222 5.22 -5.19 -6.11
CA SER A 222 4.23 -6.26 -6.27
C SER A 222 2.90 -5.86 -5.64
N THR A 223 2.89 -5.54 -4.34
CA THR A 223 1.68 -5.07 -3.66
C THR A 223 1.11 -3.82 -4.32
N LEU A 224 1.93 -2.81 -4.64
CA LEU A 224 1.45 -1.57 -5.26
C LEU A 224 0.68 -1.81 -6.57
N ARG A 225 1.19 -2.70 -7.44
CA ARG A 225 0.51 -3.01 -8.72
C ARG A 225 -0.81 -3.73 -8.50
N TYR A 226 -0.80 -4.75 -7.65
CA TYR A 226 -1.98 -5.59 -7.40
C TYR A 226 -3.06 -4.83 -6.63
N SER A 227 -2.67 -4.04 -5.64
CA SER A 227 -3.55 -3.14 -4.91
C SER A 227 -4.08 -2.03 -5.80
N ALA A 228 -3.26 -1.43 -6.67
CA ALA A 228 -3.74 -0.43 -7.61
C ALA A 228 -4.87 -1.01 -8.47
N PHE A 229 -4.74 -2.25 -8.95
CA PHE A 229 -5.84 -2.94 -9.64
C PHE A 229 -7.05 -3.20 -8.72
N LEU A 230 -6.83 -3.69 -7.49
CA LEU A 230 -7.90 -4.00 -6.53
C LEU A 230 -8.81 -2.79 -6.26
N TRP A 231 -8.18 -1.63 -6.10
CA TRP A 231 -8.81 -0.35 -5.79
C TRP A 231 -9.08 0.52 -7.02
N ASN A 232 -8.78 0.04 -8.23
CA ASN A 232 -9.04 0.77 -9.46
C ASN A 232 -10.53 0.69 -9.80
N LYS A 233 -11.33 1.58 -9.21
CA LYS A 233 -12.67 1.88 -9.71
C LYS A 233 -12.75 3.28 -10.32
N LYS A 234 -13.25 3.30 -11.56
CA LYS A 234 -13.88 4.45 -12.20
C LYS A 234 -15.23 4.70 -11.56
#